data_AF-A0A7W5TUA1-F1
#
_entry.id   AF-A0A7W5TUA1-F1
#
_cell.length_a   1.000
_cell.length_b   1.000
_cell.length_c   1.000
_cell.angle_alpha   90.00
_cell.angle_beta   90.00
_cell.angle_gamma   90.00
#
_symmetry.space_group_name_H-M   'P 1'
#
loop_
_entity.id
_entity.type
_entity.pdbx_description
1 polymer ?
#
loop_
_entity_poly.entity_id
_entity_poly.type
_entity_poly.pdbx_seq_one_letter_code
_entity_poly.pdbx_strand_id
1 'polypeptide(L)'
;MSTRGDNGNFYRRRTAQPQPGRPVPKNLGQRGPRDYSVSAEEDDFRQPDPKNPVAGAKPGVVIGAALMLLGIAALVVFPFLPVSFPGWTTIALIGVIVLGIAILFMQMPSKRSSRGDGAQV
;
A
#
# COMPACT_ATOMS: atom_id res chain seq x y z
N MET A 1 -7.45 31.28 -41.26
CA MET A 1 -7.86 32.31 -40.29
C MET A 1 -7.71 31.74 -38.89
N SER A 2 -6.93 32.44 -38.08
CA SER A 2 -6.37 32.04 -36.80
C SER A 2 -7.33 32.29 -35.63
N THR A 3 -7.55 31.28 -34.79
CA THR A 3 -8.03 31.50 -33.42
C THR A 3 -6.96 31.00 -32.46
N ARG A 4 -6.27 31.97 -31.89
CA ARG A 4 -5.17 31.91 -30.94
C ARG A 4 -5.78 31.80 -29.55
N GLY A 5 -5.66 30.65 -28.91
CA GLY A 5 -6.17 30.44 -27.56
C GLY A 5 -5.32 29.39 -26.87
N ASP A 6 -4.30 29.86 -26.15
CA ASP A 6 -3.89 29.37 -24.84
C ASP A 6 -2.53 29.97 -24.50
N ASN A 7 -2.57 31.19 -23.96
CA ASN A 7 -1.47 31.77 -23.25
C ASN A 7 -1.28 30.98 -21.95
N GLY A 8 -0.52 29.88 -22.04
CA GLY A 8 0.02 29.15 -20.92
C GLY A 8 0.98 30.03 -20.11
N ASN A 9 0.41 30.96 -19.34
CA ASN A 9 1.12 31.70 -18.31
C ASN A 9 1.45 30.72 -17.18
N PHE A 10 2.52 29.96 -17.38
CA PHE A 10 3.26 29.32 -16.30
C PHE A 10 3.88 30.43 -15.46
N TYR A 11 3.09 31.03 -14.56
CA TYR A 11 3.63 31.72 -13.41
C TYR A 11 4.31 30.68 -12.54
N ARG A 12 5.54 30.33 -12.94
CA ARG A 12 6.57 29.75 -12.10
C ARG A 12 6.68 30.72 -10.94
N ARG A 13 5.99 30.43 -9.82
CA ARG A 13 6.27 31.08 -8.54
C ARG A 13 7.76 30.85 -8.32
N ARG A 14 8.55 31.89 -8.61
CA ARG A 14 9.92 32.00 -8.12
C ARG A 14 9.75 31.91 -6.60
N THR A 15 9.99 30.73 -6.04
CA THR A 15 10.36 30.59 -4.65
C THR A 15 11.47 31.60 -4.44
N ALA A 16 11.17 32.67 -3.72
CA ALA A 16 12.14 33.69 -3.39
C ALA A 16 13.27 32.99 -2.64
N GLN A 17 14.39 32.76 -3.32
CA GLN A 17 15.59 32.34 -2.63
C GLN A 17 15.92 33.44 -1.61
N PRO A 18 16.14 33.10 -0.34
CA PRO A 18 16.55 34.08 0.65
C PRO A 18 17.87 34.69 0.17
N GLN A 19 17.82 35.99 -0.12
CA GLN A 19 18.96 36.75 -0.64
C GLN A 19 19.93 36.99 0.54
N PRO A 20 21.17 36.44 0.49
CA PRO A 20 22.11 36.58 1.59
C PRO A 20 22.40 38.07 1.82
N GLY A 21 22.18 38.56 3.04
CA GLY A 21 22.51 39.93 3.44
C GLY A 21 21.37 40.95 3.40
N ARG A 22 20.12 40.56 3.07
CA ARG A 22 18.98 41.46 3.27
C ARG A 22 18.50 41.40 4.73
N PRO A 23 18.44 42.53 5.47
CA PRO A 23 17.93 42.53 6.83
C PRO A 23 16.46 42.08 6.84
N VAL A 24 16.19 41.01 7.57
CA VAL A 24 14.84 40.47 7.80
C VAL A 24 14.07 41.45 8.68
N PRO A 25 12.81 41.82 8.35
CA PRO A 25 11.99 42.67 9.19
C PRO A 25 11.94 42.14 10.63
N LYS A 26 12.28 42.99 11.61
CA LYS A 26 12.35 42.66 13.06
C LYS A 26 11.02 42.15 13.68
N ASN A 27 9.93 42.19 12.92
CA ASN A 27 8.58 41.80 13.36
C ASN A 27 8.07 40.49 12.74
N LEU A 28 8.88 39.77 11.94
CA LEU A 28 8.64 38.36 11.66
C LEU A 28 9.07 37.62 12.91
N GLY A 29 8.10 37.29 13.77
CA GLY A 29 8.31 36.69 15.08
C GLY A 29 9.49 35.73 15.08
N GLN A 30 10.44 36.01 15.97
CA GLN A 30 11.57 35.16 16.33
C GLN A 30 11.05 33.82 16.82
N ARG A 31 10.63 32.96 15.90
CA ARG A 31 10.57 31.54 16.15
C ARG A 31 11.69 30.91 15.34
N GLY A 32 12.85 30.81 15.97
CA GLY A 32 13.89 29.91 15.50
C GLY A 32 13.40 28.46 15.51
N PRO A 33 14.15 27.53 14.89
CA PRO A 33 13.79 26.11 14.85
C PRO A 33 13.57 25.45 16.23
N ARG A 34 13.91 26.14 17.31
CA ARG A 34 13.76 25.69 18.71
C ARG A 34 12.60 26.34 19.46
N ASP A 35 11.88 27.25 18.83
CA ASP A 35 10.83 28.08 19.47
C ASP A 35 9.41 27.55 19.14
N TYR A 36 9.32 26.27 18.80
CA TYR A 36 8.06 25.55 18.66
C TYR A 36 7.81 24.79 19.98
N SER A 37 6.79 25.18 20.71
CA SER A 37 6.22 24.36 21.78
C SER A 37 5.20 23.41 21.15
N VAL A 38 5.28 22.12 21.50
CA VAL A 38 4.24 21.13 21.15
C VAL A 38 2.89 21.69 21.60
N SER A 39 1.93 21.82 20.68
CA SER A 39 0.60 22.28 21.05
C SER A 39 -0.07 21.18 21.88
N ALA A 40 -0.67 21.53 23.02
CA ALA A 40 -1.30 20.57 23.92
C ALA A 40 -2.58 19.92 23.34
N GLU A 41 -2.93 20.27 22.10
CA GLU A 41 -4.16 19.89 21.41
C GLU A 41 -3.93 18.82 20.32
N GLU A 42 -2.69 18.33 20.15
CA GLU A 42 -2.32 17.33 19.13
C GLU A 42 -2.52 15.85 19.56
N ASP A 43 -2.95 15.60 20.80
CA ASP A 43 -3.06 14.24 21.35
C ASP A 43 -4.31 13.46 20.91
N ASP A 44 -5.17 14.05 20.07
CA ASP A 44 -6.41 13.41 19.59
C ASP A 44 -6.21 12.57 18.31
N PHE A 45 -4.98 12.13 18.02
CA PHE A 45 -4.74 11.12 16.98
C PHE A 45 -5.27 9.75 17.42
N ARG A 46 -6.55 9.51 17.19
CA ARG A 46 -7.12 8.17 17.23
C ARG A 46 -6.81 7.49 15.91
N GLN A 47 -5.93 6.49 15.93
CA GLN A 47 -5.81 5.56 14.81
C GLN A 47 -7.22 5.04 14.49
N PRO A 48 -7.70 5.20 13.25
CA PRO A 48 -8.97 4.62 12.88
C PRO A 48 -8.86 3.12 13.09
N ASP A 49 -9.68 2.58 14.00
CA ASP A 49 -9.67 1.18 14.37
C ASP A 49 -9.82 0.35 13.08
N PRO A 50 -8.78 -0.40 12.67
CA PRO A 50 -8.80 -1.07 11.38
C PRO A 50 -9.94 -2.07 11.40
N LYS A 51 -10.99 -1.81 10.60
CA LYS A 51 -12.10 -2.75 10.40
C LYS A 51 -11.52 -4.14 10.17
N ASN A 52 -11.98 -5.12 10.94
CA ASN A 52 -11.46 -6.48 11.00
C ASN A 52 -10.94 -6.95 9.62
N PRO A 53 -9.63 -7.22 9.46
CA PRO A 53 -9.00 -7.48 8.17
C PRO A 53 -9.59 -8.70 7.45
N VAL A 54 -10.28 -9.57 8.18
CA VAL A 54 -10.94 -10.77 7.65
C VAL A 54 -12.32 -10.45 7.06
N ALA A 55 -13.03 -9.43 7.57
CA ALA A 55 -14.39 -9.10 7.16
C ALA A 55 -14.48 -8.43 5.78
N GLY A 56 -13.36 -7.92 5.25
CA GLY A 56 -13.27 -7.31 3.92
C GLY A 56 -12.54 -8.17 2.87
N ALA A 57 -12.14 -9.40 3.20
CA ALA A 57 -11.37 -10.23 2.29
C ALA A 57 -12.22 -10.65 1.08
N LYS A 58 -11.68 -10.45 -0.13
CA LYS A 58 -12.35 -10.91 -1.36
C LYS A 58 -12.45 -12.44 -1.32
N PRO A 59 -13.61 -13.04 -1.64
CA PRO A 59 -13.80 -14.50 -1.57
C PRO A 59 -12.79 -15.27 -2.41
N GLY A 60 -12.35 -14.71 -3.54
CA GLY A 60 -11.30 -15.31 -4.37
C GLY A 60 -9.93 -15.43 -3.66
N VAL A 61 -9.59 -14.50 -2.75
CA VAL A 61 -8.34 -14.60 -1.96
C VAL A 61 -8.43 -15.77 -1.00
N VAL A 62 -9.58 -15.96 -0.35
CA VAL A 62 -9.81 -17.08 0.59
C VAL A 62 -9.74 -18.41 -0.15
N ILE A 63 -10.40 -18.51 -1.31
CA ILE A 63 -10.38 -19.72 -2.14
C ILE A 63 -8.95 -20.02 -2.63
N GLY A 64 -8.26 -19.01 -3.18
CA GLY A 64 -6.88 -19.19 -3.65
C GLY A 64 -5.92 -19.64 -2.54
N ALA A 65 -6.03 -19.02 -1.36
CA ALA A 65 -5.24 -19.40 -0.19
C ALA A 65 -5.58 -20.81 0.31
N ALA A 66 -6.87 -21.17 0.36
CA ALA A 66 -7.30 -22.50 0.75
C ALA A 66 -6.78 -23.58 -0.21
N LEU A 67 -6.91 -23.38 -1.52
CA LEU A 67 -6.40 -24.32 -2.53
C LEU A 67 -4.88 -24.50 -2.42
N MET A 68 -4.15 -23.41 -2.22
CA MET A 68 -2.69 -23.45 -2.05
C MET A 68 -2.30 -24.21 -0.78
N LEU A 69 -2.85 -23.82 0.38
CA LEU A 69 -2.49 -24.40 1.67
C LEU A 69 -2.93 -25.85 1.80
N LEU A 70 -4.17 -26.16 1.42
CA LEU A 70 -4.67 -27.53 1.43
C LEU A 70 -3.97 -28.40 0.40
N GLY A 71 -3.62 -27.87 -0.77
CA GLY A 71 -2.86 -28.59 -1.78
C GLY A 71 -1.46 -28.98 -1.27
N ILE A 72 -0.75 -28.05 -0.61
CA ILE A 72 0.56 -28.32 0.00
C ILE A 72 0.42 -29.34 1.13
N ALA A 73 -0.54 -29.14 2.04
CA ALA A 73 -0.78 -30.08 3.14
C ALA A 73 -1.13 -31.48 2.61
N ALA A 74 -1.95 -31.56 1.56
CA ALA A 74 -2.28 -32.81 0.89
C ALA A 74 -1.02 -33.47 0.32
N LEU A 75 -0.14 -32.75 -0.39
CA LEU A 75 1.12 -33.32 -0.90
C LEU A 75 2.02 -33.87 0.22
N VAL A 76 2.06 -33.21 1.39
CA VAL A 76 2.85 -33.67 2.53
C VAL A 76 2.25 -34.91 3.17
N VAL A 77 0.93 -34.98 3.31
CA VAL A 77 0.23 -36.13 3.94
C VAL A 77 0.10 -37.32 2.98
N PHE A 78 -0.01 -37.07 1.67
CA PHE A 78 -0.17 -38.05 0.61
C PHE A 78 0.73 -39.29 0.71
N PRO A 79 2.06 -39.18 0.89
CA PRO A 79 2.95 -40.34 0.99
C PRO A 79 2.76 -41.19 2.25
N PHE A 80 2.07 -40.69 3.27
CA PHE A 80 1.84 -41.41 4.53
C PHE A 80 0.49 -42.15 4.56
N LEU A 81 -0.35 -41.98 3.54
CA LEU A 81 -1.61 -42.69 3.43
C LEU A 81 -1.38 -44.13 2.96
N PRO A 82 -1.92 -45.14 3.66
CA PRO A 82 -1.77 -46.56 3.29
C PRO A 82 -2.69 -46.94 2.12
N VAL A 83 -2.74 -46.11 1.08
CA VAL A 83 -3.65 -46.23 -0.06
C VAL A 83 -2.86 -46.07 -1.35
N SER A 84 -3.04 -47.01 -2.28
CA SER A 84 -2.49 -46.90 -3.63
C SER A 84 -3.32 -45.92 -4.45
N PHE A 85 -2.79 -44.73 -4.66
CA PHE A 85 -3.38 -43.73 -5.53
C PHE A 85 -2.86 -43.86 -6.96
N PRO A 86 -3.67 -43.52 -7.97
CA PRO A 86 -3.22 -43.55 -9.35
C PRO A 86 -2.21 -42.44 -9.62
N GLY A 87 -1.15 -42.71 -10.38
CA GLY A 87 0.02 -41.80 -10.51
C GLY A 87 -0.26 -40.37 -10.97
N TRP A 88 -1.44 -40.11 -11.55
CA TRP A 88 -1.86 -38.76 -11.94
C TRP A 88 -2.33 -37.89 -10.77
N THR A 89 -2.59 -38.44 -9.58
CA THR A 89 -3.02 -37.66 -8.40
C THR A 89 -1.99 -36.64 -7.98
N THR A 90 -0.71 -36.98 -8.02
CA THR A 90 0.37 -36.04 -7.67
C THR A 90 0.37 -34.85 -8.62
N ILE A 91 0.19 -35.10 -9.92
CA ILE A 91 0.10 -34.05 -10.94
C ILE A 91 -1.16 -33.18 -10.71
N ALA A 92 -2.29 -33.79 -10.38
CA ALA A 92 -3.52 -33.07 -10.05
C ALA A 92 -3.37 -32.18 -8.82
N LEU A 93 -2.73 -32.67 -7.74
CA LEU A 93 -2.45 -31.89 -6.53
C LEU A 93 -1.54 -30.70 -6.81
N ILE A 94 -0.49 -30.88 -7.61
CA ILE A 94 0.35 -29.77 -8.07
C ILE A 94 -0.48 -28.76 -8.86
N GLY A 95 -1.35 -29.23 -9.75
CA GLY A 95 -2.27 -28.38 -10.52
C GLY A 95 -3.18 -27.54 -9.62
N VAL A 96 -3.71 -28.10 -8.53
CA VAL A 96 -4.53 -27.37 -7.55
C VAL A 96 -3.73 -26.25 -6.87
N ILE A 97 -2.49 -26.50 -6.50
CA ILE A 97 -1.61 -25.49 -5.88
C ILE A 97 -1.33 -24.36 -6.87
N VAL A 98 -0.95 -24.70 -8.11
CA VAL A 98 -0.68 -23.72 -9.18
C VAL A 98 -1.92 -22.88 -9.46
N LEU A 99 -3.10 -23.49 -9.50
CA LEU A 99 -4.37 -22.78 -9.65
C LEU A 99 -4.64 -21.83 -8.49
N GLY A 100 -4.44 -22.29 -7.24
CA GLY A 100 -4.58 -21.44 -6.05
C GLY A 100 -3.66 -20.23 -6.09
N ILE A 101 -2.41 -20.43 -6.47
CA ILE A 101 -1.42 -19.36 -6.67
C ILE A 101 -1.89 -18.40 -7.77
N ALA A 102 -2.32 -18.90 -8.93
CA ALA A 102 -2.82 -18.06 -10.02
C ALA A 102 -4.01 -17.18 -9.58
N ILE A 103 -4.96 -17.77 -8.85
CA ILE A 103 -6.11 -17.03 -8.29
C ILE A 103 -5.63 -15.92 -7.33
N LEU A 104 -4.66 -16.22 -6.47
CA LEU A 104 -4.08 -15.21 -5.56
C LEU A 104 -3.41 -14.07 -6.32
N PHE A 105 -2.63 -14.38 -7.36
CA PHE A 105 -2.00 -13.37 -8.20
C PHE A 105 -3.02 -12.50 -8.93
N MET A 106 -4.10 -13.07 -9.45
CA MET A 106 -5.18 -12.31 -10.08
C MET A 106 -5.91 -11.40 -9.09
N GLN A 107 -5.95 -11.77 -7.80
CA GLN A 107 -6.61 -10.98 -6.75
C GLN A 107 -5.68 -9.93 -6.13
N MET A 108 -4.37 -10.01 -6.37
CA MET A 108 -3.38 -9.11 -5.78
C MET A 108 -3.62 -7.68 -6.28
N PRO A 109 -3.87 -6.70 -5.39
CA PRO A 109 -4.09 -5.33 -5.81
C PRO A 109 -2.81 -4.73 -6.40
N SER A 110 -2.83 -4.43 -7.69
CA SER A 110 -1.70 -3.88 -8.45
C SER A 110 -1.34 -2.43 -8.06
N LYS A 111 -2.17 -1.78 -7.25
CA LYS A 111 -1.91 -0.44 -6.71
C LYS A 111 -1.95 -0.50 -5.19
N ARG A 112 -0.78 -0.40 -4.54
CA ARG A 112 -0.72 0.15 -3.19
C ARG A 112 -1.05 1.62 -3.34
N SER A 113 -2.16 2.08 -2.77
CA SER A 113 -2.37 3.52 -2.63
C SER A 113 -1.23 4.04 -1.76
N SER A 114 -0.21 4.62 -2.38
CA SER A 114 0.75 5.50 -1.73
C SER A 114 -0.02 6.79 -1.38
N ARG A 115 -0.97 6.66 -0.46
CA ARG A 115 -1.73 7.77 0.13
C ARG A 115 -1.50 7.70 1.63
N GLY A 116 -0.24 7.78 1.96
CA GLY A 116 0.31 7.93 3.29
C GLY A 116 1.62 8.63 3.05
N ASP A 117 1.57 9.95 3.11
CA ASP A 117 2.76 10.79 3.20
C ASP A 117 3.52 10.27 4.42
N GLY A 118 4.64 9.59 4.16
CA GLY A 118 5.52 9.12 5.22
C GLY A 118 6.07 10.36 5.93
N ALA A 119 5.91 10.41 7.25
CA ALA A 119 6.32 11.53 8.10
C ALA A 119 5.66 12.86 7.74
N GLN A 120 4.46 13.10 8.27
CA GLN A 120 4.00 14.48 8.50
C GLN A 120 4.74 14.98 9.74
N VAL A 121 5.83 15.72 9.51
CA VAL A 121 6.57 16.50 10.52
C VAL A 121 6.14 17.95 10.49
#